data_AF-A0A0V8JPR4-F1
#
_entry.id   AF-A0A0V8JPR4-F1
#
_cell.length_a   1.000
_cell.length_b   1.000
_cell.length_c   1.000
_cell.angle_alpha   90.00
_cell.angle_beta   90.00
_cell.angle_gamma   90.00
#
_symmetry.space_group_name_H-M   'P 1'
#
loop_
_entity.id
_entity.type
_entity.pdbx_description
1 polymer ?
#
loop_
_entity_poly.entity_id
_entity_poly.type
_entity_poly.pdbx_seq_one_letter_code
_entity_poly.pdbx_strand_id
1 'polypeptide(L)'
;MKTVKFIIFLVGIALVNYVGGIPTDARNLFISHTIFLAPLLVDFYGLLKVQSLLKWFIILIWLAGILTIVSNILGVAGVLTLVEKKVVFNSQYYMPFDLSVHVHSYLLIVSCVYTFIFMGTITFDNIFALNKKIMKKQKKKTGREEMVTNVHPR
;
A
#
# COMPACT_ATOMS: atom_id res chain seq x y z
N MET A 1 10.69 13.60 -5.28
CA MET A 1 9.43 12.90 -4.96
C MET A 1 9.60 11.71 -4.02
N LYS A 2 10.59 10.83 -4.20
CA LYS A 2 10.76 9.61 -3.35
C LYS A 2 10.98 9.92 -1.86
N THR A 3 11.88 10.85 -1.54
CA THR A 3 12.13 11.32 -0.16
C THR A 3 10.90 11.95 0.46
N VAL A 4 10.12 12.70 -0.33
CA VAL A 4 8.87 13.32 0.12
C VAL A 4 7.80 12.25 0.41
N LYS A 5 7.65 11.24 -0.46
CA LYS A 5 6.76 10.08 -0.22
C LYS A 5 7.16 9.33 1.06
N PHE A 6 8.46 9.18 1.32
CA PHE A 6 8.96 8.54 2.54
C PHE A 6 8.69 9.35 3.81
N ILE A 7 8.87 10.68 3.77
CA ILE A 7 8.53 11.57 4.88
C ILE A 7 7.01 11.55 5.13
N ILE A 8 6.19 11.61 4.07
CA ILE A 8 4.72 11.51 4.18
C ILE A 8 4.32 10.15 4.77
N PHE A 9 5.01 9.07 4.42
CA PHE A 9 4.74 7.75 4.98
C PHE A 9 5.06 7.68 6.48
N LEU A 10 6.23 8.18 6.91
CA LEU A 10 6.60 8.22 8.33
C LEU A 10 5.64 9.11 9.15
N VAL A 11 5.31 10.29 8.62
CA VAL A 11 4.34 11.20 9.25
C VAL A 11 2.95 10.55 9.29
N GLY A 12 2.56 9.83 8.24
CA GLY A 12 1.30 9.09 8.18
C GLY A 12 1.20 8.00 9.23
N ILE A 13 2.25 7.17 9.39
CA ILE A 13 2.31 6.14 10.46
C ILE A 13 2.24 6.79 11.84
N ALA A 14 2.99 7.88 12.05
CA ALA A 14 3.00 8.58 13.34
C ALA A 14 1.62 9.19 13.66
N LEU A 15 0.98 9.85 12.69
CA LEU A 15 -0.36 10.43 12.84
C LEU A 15 -1.42 9.35 13.10
N VAL A 16 -1.38 8.25 12.37
CA VAL A 16 -2.27 7.11 12.57
C VAL A 16 -2.15 6.54 13.98
N ASN A 17 -0.93 6.35 14.49
CA ASN A 17 -0.73 5.85 15.85
C ASN A 17 -1.12 6.88 16.92
N TYR A 18 -0.89 8.16 16.65
CA TYR A 18 -1.28 9.24 17.56
C TYR A 18 -2.81 9.35 17.69
N VAL A 19 -3.53 9.34 16.55
CA VAL A 19 -5.00 9.36 16.54
C VAL A 19 -5.57 8.08 17.14
N GLY A 20 -4.92 6.94 16.93
CA GLY A 20 -5.33 5.65 17.52
C GLY A 20 -5.10 5.54 19.02
N GLY A 21 -4.22 6.37 19.58
CA GLY A 21 -3.94 6.46 21.02
C GLY A 21 -4.99 7.26 21.81
N ILE A 22 -5.84 8.03 21.13
CA ILE A 22 -6.86 8.89 21.75
C ILE A 22 -8.25 8.25 21.51
N PRO A 23 -8.86 7.60 22.51
CA PRO A 23 -10.05 6.76 22.33
C PRO A 23 -11.34 7.54 22.02
N THR A 24 -11.34 8.87 22.10
CA THR A 24 -12.53 9.71 21.87
C THR A 24 -12.84 9.94 20.40
N ASP A 25 -11.98 9.51 19.47
CA ASP A 25 -12.16 9.83 18.04
C ASP A 25 -11.87 8.65 17.09
N ALA A 26 -12.57 7.54 17.35
CA ALA A 26 -12.49 6.32 16.52
C ALA A 26 -12.71 6.61 15.03
N ARG A 27 -13.60 7.54 14.67
CA ARG A 27 -13.84 7.92 13.27
C ARG A 27 -12.62 8.58 12.65
N ASN A 28 -11.98 9.50 13.35
CA ASN A 28 -10.76 10.16 12.85
C ASN A 28 -9.60 9.18 12.66
N LEU A 29 -9.54 8.12 13.47
CA LEU A 29 -8.59 7.01 13.25
C LEU A 29 -8.80 6.38 11.87
N PHE A 30 -10.02 5.93 11.59
CA PHE A 30 -10.34 5.27 10.32
C PHE A 30 -10.22 6.20 9.10
N ILE A 31 -10.57 7.48 9.24
CA ILE A 31 -10.38 8.50 8.20
C ILE A 31 -8.89 8.65 7.87
N SER A 32 -8.05 8.81 8.89
CA SER A 32 -6.61 8.97 8.74
C SER A 32 -6.02 7.77 8.01
N HIS A 33 -6.38 6.56 8.43
CA HIS A 33 -5.93 5.35 7.76
C HIS A 33 -6.38 5.26 6.29
N THR A 34 -7.59 5.71 5.97
CA THR A 34 -8.07 5.69 4.58
C THR A 34 -7.27 6.64 3.70
N ILE A 35 -7.03 7.87 4.18
CA ILE A 35 -6.32 8.91 3.43
C ILE A 35 -4.88 8.50 3.12
N PHE A 36 -4.19 7.87 4.07
CA PHE A 36 -2.80 7.43 3.87
C PHE A 36 -2.68 6.15 3.04
N LEU A 37 -3.60 5.19 3.19
CA LEU A 37 -3.52 3.90 2.50
C LEU A 37 -3.98 3.96 1.03
N ALA A 38 -5.09 4.64 0.76
CA ALA A 38 -5.72 4.63 -0.57
C ALA A 38 -4.75 5.00 -1.72
N PRO A 39 -3.99 6.11 -1.66
CA PRO A 39 -3.07 6.45 -2.75
C PRO A 39 -1.94 5.42 -2.91
N LEU A 40 -1.44 4.86 -1.80
CA LEU A 40 -0.39 3.83 -1.83
C LEU A 40 -0.90 2.52 -2.46
N LEU A 41 -2.13 2.13 -2.16
CA LEU A 41 -2.74 0.92 -2.70
C LEU A 41 -3.01 1.04 -4.20
N VAL A 42 -3.41 2.24 -4.66
CA VAL A 42 -3.57 2.55 -6.09
C VAL A 42 -2.22 2.49 -6.81
N ASP A 43 -1.16 3.08 -6.24
CA ASP A 43 0.19 2.97 -6.79
C ASP A 43 0.65 1.49 -6.82
N PHE A 44 0.29 0.70 -5.79
CA PHE A 44 0.66 -0.72 -5.70
C PHE A 44 -0.08 -1.61 -6.70
N TYR A 45 -1.28 -1.22 -7.16
CA TYR A 45 -2.04 -1.97 -8.17
C TYR A 45 -1.23 -2.24 -9.44
N GLY A 46 -0.30 -1.34 -9.80
CA GLY A 46 0.61 -1.53 -10.92
C GLY A 46 1.45 -2.81 -10.82
N LEU A 47 1.75 -3.29 -9.61
CA LEU A 47 2.51 -4.52 -9.37
C LEU A 47 1.73 -5.79 -9.72
N LEU A 48 0.40 -5.75 -9.80
CA LEU A 48 -0.41 -6.93 -10.13
C LEU A 48 -0.20 -7.40 -11.57
N LYS A 49 0.32 -6.53 -12.44
CA LYS A 49 0.59 -6.82 -13.85
C LYS A 49 1.87 -7.63 -14.06
N VAL A 50 2.66 -7.84 -13.01
CA VAL A 50 3.96 -8.52 -13.07
C VAL A 50 3.76 -10.02 -13.21
N GLN A 51 4.33 -10.62 -14.25
CA GLN A 51 4.32 -12.06 -14.48
C GLN A 51 5.54 -12.69 -13.79
N SER A 52 5.45 -12.90 -12.47
CA SER A 52 6.49 -13.54 -11.65
C SER A 52 5.84 -14.50 -10.65
N LEU A 53 6.62 -15.44 -10.11
CA LEU A 53 6.20 -16.28 -8.97
C LEU A 53 5.76 -15.43 -7.76
N LEU A 54 6.31 -14.22 -7.62
CA LEU A 54 5.88 -13.25 -6.60
C LEU A 54 4.45 -12.71 -6.81
N LYS A 55 3.81 -12.97 -7.95
CA LYS A 55 2.46 -12.44 -8.25
C LYS A 55 1.44 -12.83 -7.19
N TRP A 56 1.49 -14.06 -6.69
CA TRP A 56 0.60 -14.52 -5.61
C TRP A 56 0.79 -13.71 -4.32
N PHE A 57 2.05 -13.46 -3.94
CA PHE A 57 2.38 -12.65 -2.78
C PHE A 57 1.91 -11.19 -2.94
N ILE A 58 2.09 -10.61 -4.13
CA ILE A 58 1.60 -9.26 -4.47
C ILE A 58 0.06 -9.21 -4.38
N ILE A 59 -0.64 -10.23 -4.91
CA ILE A 59 -2.10 -10.32 -4.83
C ILE A 59 -2.55 -10.37 -3.37
N LEU A 60 -1.91 -11.19 -2.52
CA LEU A 60 -2.25 -11.31 -1.10
C LEU A 60 -2.07 -9.97 -0.36
N ILE A 61 -0.97 -9.27 -0.59
CA ILE A 61 -0.74 -7.94 0.01
C ILE A 61 -1.78 -6.94 -0.47
N TRP A 62 -2.10 -6.94 -1.76
CA TRP A 62 -3.10 -6.03 -2.32
C TRP A 62 -4.49 -6.31 -1.74
N LEU A 63 -4.90 -7.58 -1.66
CA LEU A 63 -6.16 -7.97 -1.03
C LEU A 63 -6.21 -7.57 0.45
N ALA A 64 -5.13 -7.75 1.21
CA ALA A 64 -5.03 -7.28 2.59
C ALA A 64 -5.19 -5.75 2.69
N GLY A 65 -4.63 -5.00 1.74
CA GLY A 65 -4.85 -3.55 1.62
C GLY A 65 -6.31 -3.20 1.35
N ILE A 66 -6.97 -3.91 0.43
CA ILE A 66 -8.41 -3.71 0.15
C ILE A 66 -9.26 -4.00 1.39
N LEU A 67 -9.02 -5.12 2.07
CA LEU A 67 -9.71 -5.46 3.32
C LEU A 67 -9.52 -4.40 4.40
N THR A 68 -8.31 -3.82 4.48
CA THR A 68 -8.02 -2.72 5.39
C THR A 68 -8.83 -1.46 5.04
N ILE A 69 -8.93 -1.11 3.75
CA ILE A 69 -9.78 0.02 3.32
C ILE A 69 -11.25 -0.24 3.65
N VAL A 70 -11.75 -1.44 3.37
CA VAL A 70 -13.15 -1.81 3.70
C VAL A 70 -13.38 -1.69 5.21
N SER A 71 -12.47 -2.21 6.04
CA SER A 71 -12.53 -2.06 7.50
C SER A 71 -12.55 -0.59 7.91
N ASN A 72 -11.70 0.26 7.31
CA ASN A 72 -11.72 1.69 7.62
C ASN A 72 -13.04 2.35 7.23
N ILE A 73 -13.59 2.06 6.04
CA ILE A 73 -14.88 2.60 5.60
C ILE A 73 -16.00 2.20 6.58
N LEU A 74 -16.02 0.94 7.01
CA LEU A 74 -16.97 0.46 8.03
C LEU A 74 -16.79 1.20 9.36
N GLY A 75 -15.55 1.53 9.72
CA GLY A 75 -15.24 2.36 10.89
C GLY A 75 -15.69 3.82 10.76
N VAL A 76 -15.50 4.44 9.59
CA VAL A 76 -16.00 5.81 9.31
C VAL A 76 -17.53 5.84 9.36
N ALA A 77 -18.18 4.82 8.79
CA ALA A 77 -19.64 4.65 8.82
C ALA A 77 -20.19 4.39 10.23
N GLY A 78 -19.34 4.10 11.22
CA GLY A 78 -19.74 3.79 12.60
C GLY A 78 -20.27 2.37 12.80
N VAL A 79 -20.06 1.49 11.81
CA VAL A 79 -20.36 0.05 11.92
C VAL A 79 -19.28 -0.64 12.76
N LEU A 80 -18.02 -0.23 12.60
CA LEU A 80 -16.94 -0.56 13.52
C LEU A 80 -16.72 0.60 14.50
N THR A 81 -16.57 0.29 15.77
CA THR A 81 -16.36 1.27 16.83
C THR A 81 -15.28 0.80 17.81
N LEU A 82 -14.84 1.70 18.68
CA LEU A 82 -13.87 1.43 19.73
C LEU A 82 -14.56 1.40 21.09
N VAL A 83 -14.56 0.24 21.73
CA VAL A 83 -15.03 0.05 23.10
C VAL A 83 -13.91 -0.60 23.90
N GLU A 84 -13.52 -0.02 25.04
CA GLU A 84 -12.49 -0.57 25.94
C GLU A 84 -11.19 -0.99 25.24
N LYS A 85 -10.69 -0.16 24.30
CA LYS A 85 -9.49 -0.44 23.48
C LYS A 85 -9.62 -1.71 22.61
N LYS A 86 -10.84 -2.06 22.21
CA LYS A 86 -11.12 -3.10 21.22
C LYS A 86 -11.92 -2.51 20.07
N VAL A 87 -11.54 -2.89 18.86
CA VAL A 87 -12.34 -2.71 17.65
C VAL A 87 -13.45 -3.75 17.69
N VAL A 88 -14.69 -3.29 17.77
CA VAL A 88 -15.90 -4.11 17.87
C VAL A 88 -16.94 -3.64 16.87
N PHE A 89 -17.89 -4.51 16.53
CA PHE A 89 -19.09 -4.06 15.84
C PHE A 89 -19.94 -3.21 16.78
N ASN A 90 -20.48 -2.12 16.24
CA ASN A 90 -21.44 -1.30 16.95
C ASN A 90 -22.72 -2.10 17.17
N SER A 91 -23.17 -2.19 18.42
CA SER A 91 -24.36 -2.94 18.85
C SER A 91 -25.67 -2.45 18.22
N GLN A 92 -25.68 -1.27 17.60
CA GLN A 92 -26.80 -0.74 16.82
C GLN A 92 -27.00 -1.46 15.48
N TYR A 93 -26.01 -2.21 15.00
CA TYR A 93 -26.09 -3.00 13.77
C TYR A 93 -26.16 -4.49 14.10
N TYR A 94 -27.14 -5.18 13.52
CA TYR A 94 -27.25 -6.63 13.65
C TYR A 94 -26.20 -7.31 12.77
N MET A 95 -25.13 -7.83 13.38
CA MET A 95 -24.09 -8.62 12.72
C MET A 95 -24.19 -10.08 13.18
N PRO A 96 -24.12 -11.06 12.27
CA PRO A 96 -24.18 -12.49 12.63
C PRO A 96 -22.88 -13.05 13.23
N PHE A 97 -21.86 -12.21 13.46
CA PHE A 97 -20.54 -12.60 13.95
C PHE A 97 -19.97 -11.54 14.88
N ASP A 98 -19.30 -11.98 15.94
CA ASP A 98 -18.62 -11.12 16.90
C ASP A 98 -17.19 -10.81 16.42
N LEU A 99 -16.86 -9.52 16.37
CA LEU A 99 -15.50 -9.04 16.16
C LEU A 99 -15.01 -8.37 17.45
N SER A 100 -13.90 -8.86 17.99
CA SER A 100 -13.23 -8.27 19.14
C SER A 100 -11.73 -8.32 18.93
N VAL A 101 -11.17 -7.29 18.30
CA VAL A 101 -9.73 -7.17 18.06
C VAL A 101 -9.19 -6.03 18.91
N HIS A 102 -8.15 -6.28 19.71
CA HIS A 102 -7.51 -5.21 20.46
C HIS A 102 -6.95 -4.14 19.52
N VAL A 103 -7.14 -2.86 19.89
CA VAL A 103 -6.66 -1.70 19.11
C VAL A 103 -5.17 -1.80 18.79
N HIS A 104 -4.37 -2.24 19.76
CA HIS A 104 -2.94 -2.42 19.54
C HIS A 104 -2.65 -3.45 18.43
N SER A 105 -3.29 -4.61 18.47
CA SER A 105 -3.15 -5.65 17.45
C SER A 105 -3.66 -5.19 16.10
N TYR A 106 -4.78 -4.46 16.06
CA TYR A 106 -5.31 -3.86 14.85
C TYR A 106 -4.32 -2.88 14.22
N LEU A 107 -3.81 -1.92 15.00
CA LEU A 107 -2.82 -0.94 14.55
C LEU A 107 -1.54 -1.60 14.04
N LEU A 108 -1.07 -2.67 14.70
CA LEU A 108 0.07 -3.45 14.25
C LEU A 108 -0.18 -4.10 12.89
N ILE A 109 -1.31 -4.81 12.72
CA ILE A 109 -1.66 -5.47 11.46
C ILE A 109 -1.74 -4.45 10.33
N VAL A 110 -2.45 -3.34 10.55
CA VAL A 110 -2.61 -2.28 9.56
C VAL A 110 -1.26 -1.65 9.20
N SER A 111 -0.40 -1.40 10.20
CA SER A 111 0.95 -0.85 9.98
C SER A 111 1.86 -1.81 9.20
N CYS A 112 1.75 -3.12 9.43
CA CYS A 112 2.45 -4.12 8.63
C CYS A 112 2.00 -4.09 7.17
N VAL A 113 0.68 -4.11 6.92
CA VAL A 113 0.11 -4.02 5.57
C VAL A 113 0.59 -2.74 4.86
N TYR A 114 0.61 -1.61 5.57
CA TYR A 114 1.11 -0.34 5.05
C TYR A 114 2.57 -0.44 4.63
N THR A 115 3.41 -1.02 5.47
CA THR A 115 4.84 -1.16 5.22
C THR A 115 5.09 -2.01 3.99
N PHE A 116 4.38 -3.12 3.82
CA PHE A 116 4.51 -3.97 2.63
C PHE A 116 4.06 -3.28 1.34
N ILE A 117 2.92 -2.57 1.38
CA ILE A 117 2.43 -1.81 0.22
C ILE A 117 3.40 -0.69 -0.14
N PHE A 118 3.87 0.06 0.85
CA PHE A 118 4.83 1.15 0.65
C PHE A 118 6.19 0.65 0.13
N MET A 119 6.73 -0.41 0.73
CA MET A 119 8.01 -0.95 0.28
C MET A 119 7.90 -1.56 -1.12
N GLY A 120 6.78 -2.22 -1.43
CA GLY A 120 6.53 -2.76 -2.76
C GLY A 120 6.45 -1.66 -3.82
N THR A 121 5.72 -0.57 -3.57
CA THR A 121 5.65 0.56 -4.52
C THR A 121 7.03 1.17 -4.79
N ILE A 122 7.85 1.41 -3.76
CA ILE A 122 9.21 1.94 -3.94
C ILE A 122 10.12 0.98 -4.69
N THR A 123 10.10 -0.30 -4.30
CA THR A 123 10.96 -1.32 -4.90
C THR A 123 10.65 -1.46 -6.39
N PHE A 124 9.37 -1.46 -6.75
CA PHE A 124 8.95 -1.60 -8.14
C PHE A 124 9.23 -0.35 -8.99
N ASP A 125 9.05 0.85 -8.44
CA ASP A 125 9.48 2.09 -9.09
C ASP A 125 10.98 2.07 -9.44
N ASN A 126 11.80 1.51 -8.56
CA ASN A 126 13.23 1.34 -8.80
C ASN A 126 13.50 0.28 -9.87
N ILE A 127 12.84 -0.88 -9.82
CA ILE A 127 13.00 -1.94 -10.82
C ILE A 127 12.58 -1.46 -12.21
N PHE A 128 11.43 -0.78 -12.35
CA PHE A 128 10.99 -0.21 -13.63
C PHE A 128 11.96 0.83 -14.17
N ALA A 129 12.45 1.73 -13.30
CA ALA A 129 13.44 2.72 -13.71
C ALA A 129 14.75 2.06 -14.19
N LEU A 130 15.16 0.97 -13.54
CA LEU A 130 16.37 0.22 -13.89
C LEU A 130 16.19 -0.55 -15.19
N ASN A 131 15.07 -1.25 -15.37
CA ASN A 131 14.71 -1.93 -16.63
C ASN A 131 14.66 -0.94 -17.80
N LYS A 132 14.03 0.24 -17.62
CA LYS A 132 13.98 1.27 -18.66
C LYS A 132 15.39 1.78 -19.03
N LYS A 133 16.30 1.90 -18.07
CA LYS A 133 17.71 2.25 -18.33
C LYS A 133 18.45 1.15 -19.07
N ILE A 134 18.26 -0.12 -18.71
CA ILE A 134 18.87 -1.27 -19.39
C ILE A 134 18.37 -1.37 -20.83
N MET A 135 17.05 -1.30 -21.06
CA MET A 135 16.47 -1.32 -22.40
C MET A 135 16.96 -0.16 -23.27
N LYS A 136 17.07 1.06 -22.71
CA LYS A 136 17.66 2.20 -23.43
C LYS A 136 19.14 1.96 -23.79
N LYS A 137 19.93 1.36 -22.90
CA LYS A 137 21.33 1.00 -23.19
C LYS A 137 21.43 -0.07 -24.27
N GLN A 138 20.57 -1.09 -24.25
CA GLN A 138 20.52 -2.13 -25.27
C GLN A 138 20.13 -1.55 -26.63
N LYS A 139 19.03 -0.78 -26.73
CA LYS A 139 18.63 -0.12 -27.99
C LYS A 139 19.73 0.78 -28.56
N LYS A 140 20.48 1.48 -27.72
CA LYS A 140 21.61 2.33 -28.15
C LYS A 140 22.81 1.51 -28.62
N LYS A 141 23.02 0.30 -28.08
CA LYS A 141 24.04 -0.64 -28.58
C LYS A 141 23.62 -1.23 -29.93
N THR A 142 22.40 -1.76 -30.03
CA THR A 142 21.87 -2.37 -31.26
C THR A 142 21.80 -1.36 -32.42
N GLY A 143 21.31 -0.14 -32.18
CA GLY A 143 21.31 0.90 -33.22
C GLY A 143 22.70 1.39 -33.63
N ARG A 144 23.73 1.20 -32.78
CA ARG A 144 25.12 1.51 -33.14
C ARG A 144 25.74 0.37 -33.94
N GLU A 145 25.40 -0.88 -33.64
CA GLU A 145 25.81 -2.05 -34.43
C GLU A 145 25.17 -2.06 -35.83
N GLU A 146 23.89 -1.71 -35.96
CA GLU A 146 23.21 -1.56 -37.26
C GLU A 146 23.77 -0.41 -38.12
N MET A 147 24.26 0.67 -37.51
CA MET A 147 24.96 1.74 -38.24
C MET A 147 26.36 1.32 -38.71
N VAL A 148 27.05 0.42 -37.98
CA VAL A 148 28.39 -0.04 -38.36
C VAL A 148 28.33 -1.08 -39.49
N THR A 149 27.30 -1.93 -39.53
CA THR A 149 27.10 -2.90 -40.62
C THR A 149 26.64 -2.24 -41.92
N ASN A 150 25.85 -1.16 -41.86
CA ASN A 150 25.40 -0.43 -43.07
C ASN A 150 26.46 0.52 -43.67
N VAL A 151 27.60 0.73 -43.02
CA VAL A 151 28.71 1.56 -43.56
C VAL A 151 29.75 0.72 -44.31
N HIS A 152 29.60 -0.62 -44.32
CA HIS A 152 30.39 -1.54 -45.15
C HIS A 152 29.53 -2.43 -46.07
N PRO A 153 28.76 -1.87 -47.01
CA PRO A 153 28.44 -2.58 -48.23
C PRO A 153 29.58 -2.29 -49.25
N ARG A 154 30.49 -3.25 -49.40
CA ARG A 154 31.32 -3.35 -50.61
C ARG A 154 30.73 -4.44 -51.49
#